data_AF-A0A520DBK8-F1
#
_entry.id   AF-A0A520DBK8-F1
#
_cell.length_a   1.000
_cell.length_b   1.000
_cell.length_c   1.000
_cell.angle_alpha   90.00
_cell.angle_beta   90.00
_cell.angle_gamma   90.00
#
_symmetry.space_group_name_H-M   'P 1'
#
loop_
_entity.id
_entity.type
_entity.pdbx_description
1 polymer ?
#
loop_
_entity_poly.entity_id
_entity_poly.type
_entity_poly.pdbx_seq_one_letter_code
_entity_poly.pdbx_strand_id
1 'polypeptide(L)'
;MRASRCRTQADPPAFAAGSPMTFKSHATAGASAARHRLLLQLARFGAAGVAGLLVDLAVLFVLAPLLGWYAGRVISFLAAASTTWWFNRRFTFTTTAARPAMPVWHEYTRYIGSMLGGAAANYTVYVLALHFVAAPWAPALGVMLGSLAGMSLNFVAARYFVFAHALPEAAALEAVAEADAEIEAEGRAASDTTVSMQPLRAWPVEARRGLIGVFTDIDDTLTTDGAITPDALKALGDLKAAGLRVVAITGRPVGWSEPFAAAWPIDAIVAENGAVALLPPPPWRPGDMQHPVASKRYLQDAATRATRFARMQKVLARIEREIPGARRATDSAGRETDIAIDHSEFTHLDEARIDAVTALMRAEGMTATVSSIHVNGWYGDNDKLSGARWIVRELWDGSLDAEMDRWAYVGDSTNDQVMFGAFANAIGVANVARFVPKLAHLPRYVTQGERGAGFAEAARAVLAAR
;
A
#
# COMPACT_ATOMS: atom_id res chain seq x y z
N MET A 1 56.96 -56.76 -17.34
CA MET A 1 56.03 -55.61 -17.28
C MET A 1 55.11 -55.80 -16.08
N ARG A 2 54.94 -54.74 -15.27
CA ARG A 2 54.49 -54.78 -13.87
C ARG A 2 53.08 -55.33 -13.69
N ALA A 3 52.93 -56.20 -12.68
CA ALA A 3 51.68 -56.63 -12.10
C ALA A 3 51.65 -56.25 -10.61
N SER A 4 50.53 -55.67 -10.20
CA SER A 4 49.73 -56.10 -9.05
C SER A 4 50.26 -56.03 -7.60
N ARG A 5 49.42 -55.36 -6.79
CA ARG A 5 48.94 -55.71 -5.43
C ARG A 5 49.68 -55.20 -4.17
N CYS A 6 48.83 -54.64 -3.30
CA CYS A 6 48.52 -55.04 -1.92
C CYS A 6 48.83 -54.06 -0.78
N ARG A 7 47.82 -53.97 0.10
CA ARG A 7 47.70 -53.30 1.40
C ARG A 7 48.62 -53.92 2.46
N THR A 8 48.95 -53.15 3.52
CA THR A 8 48.59 -53.32 4.96
C THR A 8 49.45 -52.36 5.82
N GLN A 9 48.84 -51.49 6.67
CA GLN A 9 48.70 -51.61 8.15
C GLN A 9 50.01 -51.22 8.91
N ALA A 10 50.12 -50.40 9.97
CA ALA A 10 49.33 -50.23 11.20
C ALA A 10 49.69 -48.91 11.98
N ASP A 11 48.80 -48.53 12.93
CA ASP A 11 48.70 -47.35 13.87
C ASP A 11 49.73 -47.32 15.05
N PRO A 12 49.71 -46.44 16.13
CA PRO A 12 48.71 -45.44 16.68
C PRO A 12 49.37 -44.17 17.36
N PRO A 13 48.82 -43.40 18.37
CA PRO A 13 47.45 -43.21 18.95
C PRO A 13 46.98 -41.73 19.20
N ALA A 14 45.64 -41.60 19.37
CA ALA A 14 44.75 -40.75 20.21
C ALA A 14 45.10 -39.34 20.75
N PHE A 15 44.14 -38.39 20.58
CA PHE A 15 43.60 -37.51 21.64
C PHE A 15 42.13 -37.15 21.37
N ALA A 16 41.35 -37.03 22.46
CA ALA A 16 39.88 -37.03 22.52
C ALA A 16 39.20 -35.70 22.15
N ALA A 17 37.96 -35.77 21.64
CA ALA A 17 37.03 -34.64 21.53
C ALA A 17 35.65 -35.04 22.07
N GLY A 18 35.15 -34.23 23.01
CA GLY A 18 33.95 -34.46 23.81
C GLY A 18 32.62 -34.22 23.09
N SER A 19 31.58 -34.81 23.67
CA SER A 19 30.17 -34.72 23.27
C SER A 19 29.50 -33.40 23.68
N PRO A 20 28.46 -32.96 22.96
CA PRO A 20 27.36 -32.22 23.58
C PRO A 20 25.99 -32.83 23.19
N MET A 21 25.21 -33.31 24.15
CA MET A 21 24.19 -32.59 24.93
C MET A 21 22.92 -32.20 24.14
N THR A 22 21.87 -32.96 24.41
CA THR A 22 20.46 -32.74 24.12
C THR A 22 19.90 -31.49 24.80
N PHE A 23 19.08 -30.67 24.12
CA PHE A 23 18.06 -29.84 24.78
C PHE A 23 16.84 -29.58 23.88
N LYS A 24 15.66 -29.78 24.47
CA LYS A 24 14.31 -29.71 23.87
C LYS A 24 13.79 -28.27 23.71
N SER A 25 13.08 -28.03 22.60
CA SER A 25 11.74 -27.41 22.47
C SER A 25 11.36 -26.21 23.36
N HIS A 26 11.47 -24.98 22.83
CA HIS A 26 10.64 -23.82 23.25
C HIS A 26 10.20 -22.86 22.12
N ALA A 27 10.64 -23.03 20.87
CA ALA A 27 10.38 -22.07 19.77
C ALA A 27 9.00 -22.18 19.09
N THR A 28 8.22 -23.22 19.40
CA THR A 28 6.91 -23.50 18.78
C THR A 28 5.76 -22.63 19.31
N ALA A 29 5.94 -21.91 20.43
CA ALA A 29 4.86 -21.17 21.09
C ALA A 29 4.63 -19.75 20.52
N GLY A 30 5.68 -19.05 20.07
CA GLY A 30 5.62 -17.62 19.71
C GLY A 30 4.98 -17.32 18.33
N ALA A 31 5.34 -18.10 17.30
CA ALA A 31 4.79 -17.96 15.95
C ALA A 31 3.30 -18.40 15.85
N SER A 32 2.89 -19.32 16.72
CA SER A 32 1.48 -19.72 16.90
C SER A 32 0.63 -18.55 17.40
N ALA A 33 1.12 -17.76 18.37
CA ALA A 33 0.36 -16.71 19.04
C ALA A 33 0.06 -15.46 18.17
N ALA A 34 0.92 -15.13 17.18
CA ALA A 34 0.71 -14.00 16.27
C ALA A 34 -0.26 -14.34 15.13
N ARG A 35 -0.09 -15.53 14.53
CA ARG A 35 -1.04 -16.09 13.56
C ARG A 35 -2.42 -16.30 14.21
N HIS A 36 -2.45 -16.74 15.47
CA HIS A 36 -3.69 -16.86 16.23
C HIS A 36 -4.37 -15.50 16.44
N ARG A 37 -3.65 -14.39 16.69
CA ARG A 37 -4.26 -13.06 16.88
C ARG A 37 -4.86 -12.46 15.61
N LEU A 38 -4.20 -12.58 14.47
CA LEU A 38 -4.74 -12.12 13.18
C LEU A 38 -5.92 -12.98 12.72
N LEU A 39 -5.80 -14.31 12.84
CA LEU A 39 -6.91 -15.22 12.61
C LEU A 39 -8.07 -14.93 13.56
N LEU A 40 -7.81 -14.57 14.82
CA LEU A 40 -8.84 -14.16 15.77
C LEU A 40 -9.50 -12.84 15.37
N GLN A 41 -8.79 -11.86 14.79
CA GLN A 41 -9.39 -10.59 14.37
C GLN A 41 -10.25 -10.75 13.10
N LEU A 42 -9.75 -11.47 12.09
CA LEU A 42 -10.53 -11.82 10.90
C LEU A 42 -11.67 -12.76 11.25
N ALA A 43 -11.48 -13.71 12.18
CA ALA A 43 -12.55 -14.54 12.70
C ALA A 43 -13.56 -13.74 13.51
N ARG A 44 -13.16 -12.68 14.24
CA ARG A 44 -14.10 -11.79 14.95
C ARG A 44 -14.91 -10.92 14.00
N PHE A 45 -14.28 -10.39 12.95
CA PHE A 45 -14.98 -9.62 11.91
C PHE A 45 -15.90 -10.52 11.08
N GLY A 46 -15.41 -11.69 10.66
CA GLY A 46 -16.21 -12.73 10.02
C GLY A 46 -17.34 -13.23 10.92
N ALA A 47 -17.09 -13.42 12.23
CA ALA A 47 -18.12 -13.80 13.19
C ALA A 47 -19.16 -12.72 13.38
N ALA A 48 -18.80 -11.44 13.34
CA ALA A 48 -19.76 -10.33 13.38
C ALA A 48 -20.68 -10.33 12.15
N GLY A 49 -20.12 -10.61 10.97
CA GLY A 49 -20.88 -10.76 9.72
C GLY A 49 -21.78 -12.00 9.71
N VAL A 50 -21.27 -13.15 10.17
CA VAL A 50 -22.04 -14.39 10.30
C VAL A 50 -23.15 -14.25 11.35
N ALA A 51 -22.87 -13.64 12.50
CA ALA A 51 -23.88 -13.36 13.52
C ALA A 51 -24.96 -12.42 12.98
N GLY A 52 -24.57 -11.37 12.24
CA GLY A 52 -25.51 -10.50 11.54
C GLY A 52 -26.40 -11.27 10.57
N LEU A 53 -25.82 -12.13 9.73
CA LEU A 53 -26.56 -12.95 8.76
C LEU A 53 -27.52 -13.95 9.43
N LEU A 54 -27.10 -14.58 10.53
CA LEU A 54 -27.94 -15.51 11.29
C LEU A 54 -29.13 -14.79 11.94
N VAL A 55 -28.89 -13.61 12.52
CA VAL A 55 -29.96 -12.76 13.05
C VAL A 55 -30.89 -12.29 11.93
N ASP A 56 -30.35 -11.91 10.77
CA ASP A 56 -31.14 -11.52 9.60
C ASP A 56 -32.11 -12.65 9.20
N LEU A 57 -31.58 -13.86 8.99
CA LEU A 57 -32.39 -15.02 8.63
C LEU A 57 -33.42 -15.35 9.73
N ALA A 58 -33.01 -15.41 11.00
CA ALA A 58 -33.92 -15.74 12.09
C ALA A 58 -35.08 -14.73 12.19
N VAL A 59 -34.77 -13.43 12.18
CA VAL A 59 -35.79 -12.37 12.26
C VAL A 59 -36.68 -12.39 11.02
N LEU A 60 -36.11 -12.60 9.83
CA LEU A 60 -36.89 -12.71 8.60
C LEU A 60 -37.90 -13.86 8.67
N PHE A 61 -37.45 -15.07 9.04
CA PHE A 61 -38.33 -16.24 9.06
C PHE A 61 -39.37 -16.20 10.19
N VAL A 62 -39.10 -15.49 11.29
CA VAL A 62 -40.07 -15.25 12.36
C VAL A 62 -41.11 -14.21 11.97
N LEU A 63 -40.70 -13.13 11.28
CA LEU A 63 -41.59 -12.02 10.94
C LEU A 63 -42.31 -12.18 9.60
N ALA A 64 -41.76 -12.94 8.66
CA ALA A 64 -42.36 -13.15 7.35
C ALA A 64 -43.81 -13.71 7.41
N PRO A 65 -44.18 -14.62 8.32
CA PRO A 65 -45.57 -15.06 8.48
C PRO A 65 -46.54 -13.96 8.94
N LEU A 66 -46.04 -12.91 9.60
CA LEU A 66 -46.85 -11.83 10.17
C LEU A 66 -46.90 -10.58 9.28
N LEU A 67 -45.77 -10.26 8.64
CA LEU A 67 -45.58 -9.00 7.90
C LEU A 67 -45.33 -9.22 6.40
N GLY A 68 -45.22 -10.47 5.96
CA GLY A 68 -44.82 -10.83 4.61
C GLY A 68 -43.31 -10.72 4.39
N TRP A 69 -42.84 -11.36 3.31
CA TRP A 69 -41.40 -11.45 2.96
C TRP A 69 -40.75 -10.09 2.71
N TYR A 70 -41.50 -9.11 2.20
CA TYR A 70 -40.98 -7.78 1.86
C TYR A 70 -40.81 -6.85 3.06
N ALA A 71 -41.82 -6.76 3.94
CA ALA A 71 -41.73 -5.92 5.13
C ALA A 71 -40.91 -6.59 6.24
N GLY A 72 -41.00 -7.92 6.36
CA GLY A 72 -40.13 -8.71 7.24
C GLY A 72 -38.65 -8.49 6.92
N ARG A 73 -38.29 -8.37 5.64
CA ARG A 73 -36.91 -8.12 5.18
C ARG A 73 -36.33 -6.80 5.67
N VAL A 74 -37.13 -5.73 5.69
CA VAL A 74 -36.67 -4.40 6.15
C VAL A 74 -36.32 -4.46 7.63
N ILE A 75 -37.18 -5.10 8.43
CA ILE A 75 -36.97 -5.23 9.88
C ILE A 75 -35.79 -6.18 10.17
N SER A 76 -35.68 -7.28 9.42
CA SER A 76 -34.59 -8.24 9.59
C SER A 76 -33.23 -7.64 9.23
N PHE A 77 -33.16 -6.80 8.20
CA PHE A 77 -31.95 -6.05 7.84
C PHE A 77 -31.52 -5.09 8.97
N LEU A 78 -32.46 -4.32 9.52
CA LEU A 78 -32.16 -3.39 10.61
C LEU A 78 -31.70 -4.13 11.87
N ALA A 79 -32.30 -5.27 12.19
CA ALA A 79 -31.85 -6.13 13.28
C ALA A 79 -30.43 -6.66 13.07
N ALA A 80 -30.11 -7.09 11.84
CA ALA A 80 -28.77 -7.54 11.45
C ALA A 80 -27.73 -6.42 11.54
N ALA A 81 -28.01 -5.25 10.95
CA ALA A 81 -27.13 -4.08 10.98
C ALA A 81 -26.88 -3.60 12.42
N SER A 82 -27.92 -3.61 13.26
CA SER A 82 -27.82 -3.28 14.70
C SER A 82 -26.95 -4.28 15.46
N THR A 83 -27.09 -5.57 15.13
CA THR A 83 -26.30 -6.65 15.74
C THR A 83 -24.83 -6.51 15.38
N THR A 84 -24.52 -6.26 14.10
CA THR A 84 -23.15 -6.05 13.63
C THR A 84 -22.54 -4.77 14.21
N TRP A 85 -23.30 -3.68 14.30
CA TRP A 85 -22.87 -2.45 14.97
C TRP A 85 -22.53 -2.71 16.45
N TRP A 86 -23.46 -3.35 17.17
CA TRP A 86 -23.28 -3.67 18.59
C TRP A 86 -22.06 -4.57 18.82
N PHE A 87 -21.86 -5.58 17.97
CA PHE A 87 -20.72 -6.49 18.07
C PHE A 87 -19.40 -5.75 17.83
N ASN A 88 -19.33 -4.92 16.78
CA ASN A 88 -18.13 -4.13 16.47
C ASN A 88 -17.82 -3.12 17.60
N ARG A 89 -18.85 -2.50 18.17
CA ARG A 89 -18.72 -1.56 19.29
C ARG A 89 -18.34 -2.23 20.61
N ARG A 90 -18.71 -3.48 20.84
CA ARG A 90 -18.49 -4.20 22.11
C ARG A 90 -17.22 -5.04 22.14
N PHE A 91 -16.82 -5.61 21.00
CA PHE A 91 -15.74 -6.62 20.94
C PHE A 91 -14.56 -6.24 20.05
N THR A 92 -14.74 -5.35 19.06
CA THR A 92 -13.65 -4.88 18.19
C THR A 92 -13.05 -3.57 18.70
N PHE A 93 -13.87 -2.68 19.27
CA PHE A 93 -13.46 -1.40 19.84
C PHE A 93 -13.80 -1.29 21.33
N THR A 94 -13.06 -1.99 22.21
CA THR A 94 -13.10 -1.66 23.63
C THR A 94 -12.28 -0.40 23.90
N THR A 95 -12.99 0.63 24.38
CA THR A 95 -12.59 1.99 24.74
C THR A 95 -11.30 2.10 25.56
N THR A 96 -10.40 2.99 25.13
CA THR A 96 -9.52 3.74 26.04
C THR A 96 -9.64 5.23 25.69
N ALA A 97 -10.12 6.01 26.66
CA ALA A 97 -10.50 7.43 26.59
C ALA A 97 -9.35 8.36 26.09
N ALA A 98 -9.57 9.50 25.44
CA ALA A 98 -10.60 10.51 25.66
C ALA A 98 -11.01 11.24 24.36
N ARG A 99 -12.31 11.25 24.07
CA ARG A 99 -13.00 12.18 23.17
C ARG A 99 -14.27 12.66 23.88
N PRO A 100 -14.81 13.85 23.60
CA PRO A 100 -16.14 14.22 24.06
C PRO A 100 -17.11 13.13 23.63
N ALA A 101 -17.92 12.64 24.56
CA ALA A 101 -18.85 11.54 24.32
C ALA A 101 -19.89 11.99 23.28
N MET A 102 -19.72 11.60 22.01
CA MET A 102 -20.85 11.64 21.09
C MET A 102 -21.96 10.76 21.68
N PRO A 103 -23.21 11.25 21.73
CA PRO A 103 -24.32 10.42 22.17
C PRO A 103 -24.37 9.14 21.34
N VAL A 104 -24.59 8.01 21.99
CA VAL A 104 -24.64 6.69 21.36
C VAL A 104 -25.59 6.64 20.16
N TRP A 105 -26.69 7.40 20.25
CA TRP A 105 -27.67 7.49 19.19
C TRP A 105 -27.12 8.18 17.93
N HIS A 106 -26.25 9.18 18.07
CA HIS A 106 -25.62 9.89 16.94
C HIS A 106 -24.61 9.01 16.20
N GLU A 107 -23.85 8.20 16.92
CA GLU A 107 -22.94 7.21 16.35
C GLU A 107 -23.74 6.14 15.57
N TYR A 108 -24.82 5.66 16.17
CA TYR A 108 -25.72 4.68 15.58
C TYR A 108 -26.43 5.22 14.33
N THR A 109 -26.98 6.43 14.36
CA THR A 109 -27.67 7.02 13.20
C THR A 109 -26.71 7.26 12.04
N ARG A 110 -25.47 7.69 12.31
CA ARG A 110 -24.45 7.85 11.27
C ARG A 110 -24.04 6.51 10.67
N TYR A 111 -23.90 5.49 11.51
CA TYR A 111 -23.61 4.12 11.06
C TYR A 111 -24.70 3.58 10.14
N ILE A 112 -25.96 3.63 10.58
CA ILE A 112 -27.11 3.19 9.76
C ILE A 112 -27.24 4.03 8.49
N GLY A 113 -27.06 5.35 8.57
CA GLY A 113 -27.10 6.25 7.43
C GLY A 113 -26.05 5.90 6.36
N SER A 114 -24.84 5.51 6.77
CA SER A 114 -23.78 5.08 5.85
C SER A 114 -24.07 3.76 5.13
N MET A 115 -25.02 2.96 5.63
CA MET A 115 -25.36 1.64 5.09
C MET A 115 -26.52 1.68 4.09
N LEU A 116 -27.18 2.83 3.89
CA LEU A 116 -28.39 2.93 3.07
C LEU A 116 -28.14 2.53 1.61
N GLY A 117 -26.98 2.87 1.05
CA GLY A 117 -26.62 2.52 -0.33
C GLY A 117 -26.53 1.01 -0.54
N GLY A 118 -25.78 0.30 0.31
CA GLY A 118 -25.71 -1.16 0.27
C GLY A 118 -26.99 -1.83 0.75
N ALA A 119 -27.79 -1.20 1.61
CA ALA A 119 -29.10 -1.71 2.01
C ALA A 119 -30.06 -1.78 0.82
N ALA A 120 -30.08 -0.75 -0.05
CA ALA A 120 -30.89 -0.74 -1.27
C ALA A 120 -30.49 -1.85 -2.24
N ALA A 121 -29.18 -2.05 -2.45
CA ALA A 121 -28.69 -3.13 -3.30
C ALA A 121 -28.97 -4.52 -2.72
N ASN A 122 -28.78 -4.68 -1.41
CA ASN A 122 -29.13 -5.91 -0.70
C ASN A 122 -30.60 -6.27 -0.90
N TYR A 123 -31.49 -5.29 -0.66
CA TYR A 123 -32.92 -5.47 -0.82
C TYR A 123 -33.30 -5.78 -2.27
N THR A 124 -32.66 -5.12 -3.24
CA THR A 124 -32.90 -5.35 -4.67
C THR A 124 -32.56 -6.78 -5.06
N VAL A 125 -31.38 -7.28 -4.68
CA VAL A 125 -30.98 -8.68 -4.93
C VAL A 125 -31.91 -9.67 -4.24
N TYR A 126 -32.37 -9.37 -3.03
CA TYR A 126 -33.35 -10.17 -2.31
C TYR A 126 -34.69 -10.28 -3.06
N VAL A 127 -35.24 -9.15 -3.54
CA VAL A 127 -36.48 -9.12 -4.32
C VAL A 127 -36.34 -9.89 -5.63
N LEU A 128 -35.21 -9.72 -6.33
CA LEU A 128 -34.93 -10.47 -7.56
C LEU A 128 -34.87 -11.98 -7.28
N ALA A 129 -34.24 -12.40 -6.17
CA ALA A 129 -34.22 -13.81 -5.80
C ALA A 129 -35.63 -14.37 -5.56
N LEU A 130 -36.52 -13.63 -4.89
CA LEU A 130 -37.91 -14.05 -4.71
C LEU A 130 -38.71 -14.11 -6.01
N HIS A 131 -38.37 -13.28 -7.00
CA HIS A 131 -39.09 -13.22 -8.27
C HIS A 131 -38.64 -14.30 -9.26
N PHE A 132 -37.34 -14.62 -9.28
CA PHE A 132 -36.75 -15.55 -10.24
C PHE A 132 -36.53 -16.96 -9.71
N VAL A 133 -36.60 -17.17 -8.39
CA VAL A 133 -36.42 -18.49 -7.78
C VAL A 133 -37.71 -18.93 -7.09
N ALA A 134 -38.44 -19.83 -7.74
CA ALA A 134 -39.67 -20.42 -7.21
C ALA A 134 -39.36 -21.61 -6.28
N ALA A 135 -38.74 -21.35 -5.12
CA ALA A 135 -38.43 -22.37 -4.13
C ALA A 135 -38.67 -21.88 -2.69
N PRO A 136 -39.03 -22.77 -1.74
CA PRO A 136 -39.24 -22.39 -0.33
C PRO A 136 -38.01 -21.75 0.34
N TRP A 137 -36.81 -22.04 -0.17
CA TRP A 137 -35.54 -21.49 0.32
C TRP A 137 -35.11 -20.20 -0.39
N ALA A 138 -35.86 -19.72 -1.39
CA ALA A 138 -35.54 -18.49 -2.14
C ALA A 138 -35.33 -17.24 -1.25
N PRO A 139 -36.11 -17.01 -0.17
CA PRO A 139 -35.84 -15.90 0.74
C PRO A 139 -34.46 -16.00 1.40
N ALA A 140 -34.02 -17.20 1.79
CA ALA A 140 -32.71 -17.40 2.40
C ALA A 140 -31.58 -17.14 1.39
N LEU A 141 -31.71 -17.65 0.16
CA LEU A 141 -30.74 -17.34 -0.91
C LEU A 141 -30.68 -15.84 -1.18
N GLY A 142 -31.83 -15.17 -1.27
CA GLY A 142 -31.91 -13.73 -1.48
C GLY A 142 -31.22 -12.92 -0.38
N VAL A 143 -31.36 -13.33 0.89
CA VAL A 143 -30.67 -12.69 2.01
C VAL A 143 -29.16 -12.90 1.91
N MET A 144 -28.70 -14.11 1.56
CA MET A 144 -27.27 -14.41 1.43
C MET A 144 -26.61 -13.63 0.28
N LEU A 145 -27.21 -13.67 -0.91
CA LEU A 145 -26.71 -12.95 -2.08
C LEU A 145 -26.83 -11.43 -1.91
N GLY A 146 -27.94 -10.96 -1.34
CA GLY A 146 -28.14 -9.56 -1.02
C GLY A 146 -27.15 -9.06 0.02
N SER A 147 -26.80 -9.86 1.03
CA SER A 147 -25.78 -9.52 2.02
C SER A 147 -24.40 -9.39 1.40
N LEU A 148 -24.05 -10.26 0.46
CA LEU A 148 -22.81 -10.15 -0.30
C LEU A 148 -22.79 -8.86 -1.15
N ALA A 149 -23.84 -8.62 -1.93
CA ALA A 149 -23.95 -7.44 -2.79
C ALA A 149 -23.96 -6.12 -1.99
N GLY A 150 -24.72 -6.07 -0.89
CA GLY A 150 -24.78 -4.92 -0.01
C GLY A 150 -23.48 -4.68 0.75
N MET A 151 -22.74 -5.74 1.12
CA MET A 151 -21.42 -5.62 1.73
C MET A 151 -20.40 -5.06 0.72
N SER A 152 -20.40 -5.55 -0.52
CA SER A 152 -19.55 -5.04 -1.60
C SER A 152 -19.87 -3.58 -1.92
N LEU A 153 -21.14 -3.19 -1.98
CA LEU A 153 -21.53 -1.81 -2.27
C LEU A 153 -21.36 -0.86 -1.08
N ASN A 154 -21.56 -1.30 0.16
CA ASN A 154 -21.21 -0.48 1.33
C ASN A 154 -19.70 -0.28 1.42
N PHE A 155 -18.90 -1.29 1.04
CA PHE A 155 -17.45 -1.16 0.92
C PHE A 155 -17.04 -0.16 -0.18
N VAL A 156 -17.73 -0.17 -1.31
CA VAL A 156 -17.52 0.79 -2.43
C VAL A 156 -18.05 2.19 -2.10
N ALA A 157 -19.22 2.33 -1.48
CA ALA A 157 -19.81 3.63 -1.13
C ALA A 157 -19.04 4.33 0.00
N ALA A 158 -18.54 3.58 0.98
CA ALA A 158 -17.59 4.09 1.97
C ALA A 158 -16.30 4.61 1.33
N ARG A 159 -15.95 4.09 0.14
CA ARG A 159 -14.79 4.50 -0.67
C ARG A 159 -15.06 5.71 -1.58
N TYR A 160 -16.31 6.06 -1.90
CA TYR A 160 -16.63 7.16 -2.85
C TYR A 160 -17.39 8.35 -2.24
N PHE A 161 -18.37 8.15 -1.34
CA PHE A 161 -19.22 9.26 -0.83
C PHE A 161 -18.61 10.01 0.36
N VAL A 162 -17.72 9.37 1.11
CA VAL A 162 -16.96 10.05 2.16
C VAL A 162 -15.83 10.91 1.56
N PHE A 163 -15.48 10.67 0.29
CA PHE A 163 -14.34 11.31 -0.40
C PHE A 163 -14.73 12.30 -1.52
N ALA A 164 -16.03 12.50 -1.78
CA ALA A 164 -16.52 13.49 -2.74
C ALA A 164 -17.04 14.75 -2.03
N HIS A 165 -16.13 15.60 -1.53
CA HIS A 165 -16.39 17.03 -1.32
C HIS A 165 -15.20 17.81 -1.87
N ALA A 166 -15.17 17.94 -3.19
CA ALA A 166 -14.42 18.99 -3.87
C ALA A 166 -15.14 20.34 -3.64
N LEU A 167 -14.37 21.37 -3.31
CA LEU A 167 -14.78 22.77 -3.21
C LEU A 167 -13.84 23.61 -4.12
N PRO A 168 -14.24 24.82 -4.54
CA PRO A 168 -14.42 25.24 -5.93
C PRO A 168 -13.16 25.86 -6.56
N GLU A 169 -12.77 25.31 -7.71
CA GLU A 169 -11.59 25.66 -8.52
C GLU A 169 -11.69 26.98 -9.31
N ALA A 170 -12.86 27.62 -9.36
CA ALA A 170 -13.08 28.75 -10.27
C ALA A 170 -12.52 30.09 -9.77
N ALA A 171 -12.37 30.28 -8.45
CA ALA A 171 -11.91 31.57 -7.89
C ALA A 171 -10.39 31.65 -7.71
N ALA A 172 -9.69 30.50 -7.65
CA ALA A 172 -8.24 30.46 -7.52
C ALA A 172 -7.52 30.70 -8.85
N LEU A 173 -8.16 30.36 -9.99
CA LEU A 173 -7.58 30.53 -11.32
C LEU A 173 -7.56 32.00 -11.78
N GLU A 174 -8.52 32.82 -11.37
CA GLU A 174 -8.53 34.26 -11.68
C GLU A 174 -7.45 35.03 -10.89
N ALA A 175 -7.22 34.67 -9.64
CA ALA A 175 -6.19 35.31 -8.79
C ALA A 175 -4.76 34.99 -9.23
N VAL A 176 -4.52 33.82 -9.84
CA VAL A 176 -3.20 33.44 -10.37
C VAL A 176 -2.93 34.12 -11.72
N ALA A 177 -3.96 34.30 -12.55
CA ALA A 177 -3.81 34.96 -13.85
C ALA A 177 -3.49 36.47 -13.73
N GLU A 178 -4.01 37.16 -12.71
CA GLU A 178 -3.67 38.56 -12.45
C GLU A 178 -2.26 38.73 -11.85
N ALA A 179 -1.79 37.76 -11.06
CA ALA A 179 -0.44 37.77 -10.49
C ALA A 179 0.65 37.47 -11.53
N ASP A 180 0.38 36.59 -12.51
CA ASP A 180 1.34 36.25 -13.58
C ASP A 180 1.56 37.44 -14.55
N ALA A 181 0.56 38.30 -14.74
CA ALA A 181 0.65 39.48 -15.61
C ALA A 181 1.57 40.59 -15.06
N GLU A 182 1.71 40.69 -13.74
CA GLU A 182 2.60 41.65 -13.07
C GLU A 182 4.07 41.15 -13.06
N ILE A 183 4.27 39.83 -13.01
CA ILE A 183 5.61 39.19 -12.96
C ILE A 183 6.28 39.18 -14.36
N GLU A 184 5.52 39.02 -15.45
CA GLU A 184 6.09 39.06 -16.81
C GLU A 184 6.63 40.44 -17.22
N ALA A 185 6.19 41.52 -16.57
CA ALA A 185 6.62 42.89 -16.88
C ALA A 185 8.01 43.23 -16.29
N GLU A 186 8.43 42.60 -15.19
CA GLU A 186 9.68 42.92 -14.48
C GLU A 186 10.83 41.91 -14.76
N GLY A 187 10.54 40.76 -15.37
CA GLY A 187 11.51 39.65 -15.56
C GLY A 187 12.41 39.70 -16.80
N ARG A 188 12.40 40.76 -17.62
CA ARG A 188 13.25 40.85 -18.83
C ARG A 188 14.64 41.44 -18.55
N ALA A 189 15.43 40.82 -17.68
CA ALA A 189 16.89 40.96 -17.67
C ALA A 189 17.57 40.06 -16.61
N ALA A 190 17.70 38.75 -16.88
CA ALA A 190 18.81 37.93 -16.38
C ALA A 190 18.74 36.54 -17.03
N SER A 191 19.69 36.21 -17.90
CA SER A 191 19.94 34.81 -18.26
C SER A 191 20.71 34.16 -17.12
N ASP A 192 20.01 33.36 -16.32
CA ASP A 192 20.62 32.29 -15.54
C ASP A 192 19.80 31.04 -15.82
N THR A 193 20.46 29.91 -16.04
CA THR A 193 19.86 28.65 -16.46
C THR A 193 18.86 28.14 -15.43
N THR A 194 17.60 28.56 -15.53
CA THR A 194 16.49 27.95 -14.79
C THR A 194 16.37 26.50 -15.24
N VAL A 195 16.67 25.57 -14.33
CA VAL A 195 16.43 24.13 -14.54
C VAL A 195 14.92 23.93 -14.65
N SER A 196 14.39 24.02 -15.86
CA SER A 196 12.98 23.74 -16.15
C SER A 196 12.80 22.25 -16.43
N MET A 197 11.73 21.66 -15.88
CA MET A 197 11.27 20.34 -16.30
C MET A 197 10.93 20.39 -17.80
N GLN A 198 11.41 19.42 -18.57
CA GLN A 198 11.13 19.33 -20.00
C GLN A 198 9.88 18.47 -20.25
N PRO A 199 9.07 18.77 -21.27
CA PRO A 199 7.95 17.87 -21.62
C PRO A 199 8.49 16.51 -22.06
N LEU A 200 7.79 15.41 -21.75
CA LEU A 200 8.23 14.04 -22.04
C LEU A 200 8.63 13.82 -23.51
N ARG A 201 7.97 14.50 -24.45
CA ARG A 201 8.29 14.46 -25.89
C ARG A 201 9.72 14.91 -26.23
N ALA A 202 10.36 15.68 -25.35
CA ALA A 202 11.74 16.12 -25.49
C ALA A 202 12.76 15.04 -25.06
N TRP A 203 12.31 13.95 -24.43
CA TRP A 203 13.18 12.85 -24.03
C TRP A 203 13.81 12.15 -25.25
N PRO A 204 15.14 12.19 -25.43
CA PRO A 204 15.77 11.66 -26.65
C PRO A 204 15.46 10.19 -26.89
N VAL A 205 15.31 9.80 -28.15
CA VAL A 205 15.01 8.41 -28.55
C VAL A 205 16.20 7.49 -28.20
N GLU A 206 17.42 8.00 -28.37
CA GLU A 206 18.67 7.29 -28.12
C GLU A 206 18.82 6.91 -26.65
N ALA A 207 18.47 7.83 -25.74
CA ALA A 207 18.47 7.57 -24.30
C ALA A 207 17.47 6.46 -23.92
N ARG A 208 16.31 6.42 -24.59
CA ARG A 208 15.26 5.42 -24.37
C ARG A 208 15.62 4.03 -24.92
N ARG A 209 16.30 3.98 -26.08
CA ARG A 209 16.77 2.73 -26.72
C ARG A 209 17.71 1.92 -25.83
N GLY A 210 18.59 2.61 -25.10
CA GLY A 210 19.60 1.97 -24.25
C GLY A 210 19.07 1.41 -22.93
N LEU A 211 17.80 1.67 -22.60
CA LEU A 211 17.23 1.28 -21.31
C LEU A 211 17.17 -0.24 -21.14
N ILE A 212 17.49 -0.71 -19.95
CA ILE A 212 17.35 -2.11 -19.52
C ILE A 212 16.30 -2.27 -18.42
N GLY A 213 15.91 -1.19 -17.77
CA GLY A 213 14.87 -1.25 -16.77
C GLY A 213 14.22 0.09 -16.44
N VAL A 214 13.11 -0.01 -15.72
CA VAL A 214 12.30 1.08 -15.23
C VAL A 214 12.08 0.88 -13.74
N PHE A 215 12.46 1.88 -12.96
CA PHE A 215 11.99 2.05 -11.59
C PHE A 215 10.76 2.94 -11.58
N THR A 216 9.84 2.69 -10.64
CA THR A 216 8.65 3.53 -10.46
C THR A 216 8.29 3.65 -9.00
N ASP A 217 7.80 4.81 -8.60
CA ASP A 217 6.98 4.91 -7.40
C ASP A 217 5.60 4.25 -7.62
N ILE A 218 4.84 4.03 -6.54
CA ILE A 218 3.50 3.44 -6.57
C ILE A 218 2.42 4.51 -6.34
N ASP A 219 2.51 5.30 -5.27
CA ASP A 219 1.39 6.13 -4.81
C ASP A 219 1.29 7.41 -5.58
N ASP A 220 0.11 7.69 -6.14
CA ASP A 220 -0.09 8.84 -7.02
C ASP A 220 0.84 8.82 -8.27
N THR A 221 1.50 7.67 -8.54
CA THR A 221 2.32 7.39 -9.72
C THR A 221 1.74 6.23 -10.53
N LEU A 222 1.58 5.04 -9.93
CA LEU A 222 0.86 3.91 -10.54
C LEU A 222 -0.62 3.92 -10.13
N THR A 223 -0.91 4.45 -8.95
CA THR A 223 -2.24 4.40 -8.34
C THR A 223 -2.99 5.72 -8.45
N THR A 224 -4.31 5.60 -8.56
CA THR A 224 -5.27 6.69 -8.34
C THR A 224 -6.16 6.25 -7.19
N ASP A 225 -6.27 7.08 -6.16
CA ASP A 225 -7.03 6.78 -4.94
C ASP A 225 -6.66 5.41 -4.32
N GLY A 226 -5.35 5.11 -4.29
CA GLY A 226 -4.81 3.88 -3.72
C GLY A 226 -5.06 2.60 -4.53
N ALA A 227 -5.61 2.69 -5.75
CA ALA A 227 -5.77 1.55 -6.66
C ALA A 227 -4.97 1.73 -7.95
N ILE A 228 -4.28 0.68 -8.40
CA ILE A 228 -3.60 0.70 -9.70
C ILE A 228 -4.63 0.86 -10.82
N THR A 229 -4.36 1.75 -11.77
CA THR A 229 -5.25 1.96 -12.91
C THR A 229 -5.04 0.86 -13.97
N PRO A 230 -6.06 0.50 -14.76
CA PRO A 230 -5.93 -0.56 -15.77
C PRO A 230 -4.84 -0.31 -16.81
N ASP A 231 -4.63 0.95 -17.21
CA ASP A 231 -3.60 1.38 -18.15
C ASP A 231 -2.20 1.31 -17.55
N ALA A 232 -2.02 1.67 -16.27
CA ALA A 232 -0.74 1.49 -15.58
C ALA A 232 -0.38 0.01 -15.42
N LEU A 233 -1.36 -0.83 -15.04
CA LEU A 233 -1.15 -2.28 -14.94
C LEU A 233 -0.78 -2.89 -16.30
N LYS A 234 -1.47 -2.48 -17.37
CA LYS A 234 -1.12 -2.89 -18.73
C LYS A 234 0.29 -2.43 -19.10
N ALA A 235 0.65 -1.19 -18.79
CA ALA A 235 1.97 -0.62 -19.07
C ALA A 235 3.10 -1.40 -18.38
N LEU A 236 2.93 -1.80 -17.11
CA LEU A 236 3.86 -2.72 -16.44
C LEU A 236 4.03 -4.02 -17.23
N GLY A 237 2.93 -4.61 -17.68
CA GLY A 237 2.92 -5.82 -18.50
C GLY A 237 3.64 -5.65 -19.84
N ASP A 238 3.39 -4.55 -20.54
CA ASP A 238 4.01 -4.24 -21.84
C ASP A 238 5.53 -4.03 -21.68
N LEU A 239 5.97 -3.35 -20.62
CA LEU A 239 7.41 -3.18 -20.30
C LEU A 239 8.09 -4.54 -20.05
N LYS A 240 7.46 -5.40 -19.24
CA LYS A 240 7.97 -6.77 -19.00
C LYS A 240 8.01 -7.60 -20.27
N ALA A 241 6.97 -7.52 -21.11
CA ALA A 241 6.90 -8.23 -22.38
C ALA A 241 8.01 -7.79 -23.36
N ALA A 242 8.44 -6.52 -23.29
CA ALA A 242 9.57 -5.99 -24.04
C ALA A 242 10.95 -6.33 -23.44
N GLY A 243 11.01 -7.19 -22.43
CA GLY A 243 12.24 -7.67 -21.80
C GLY A 243 12.87 -6.70 -20.81
N LEU A 244 12.16 -5.64 -20.40
CA LEU A 244 12.65 -4.70 -19.39
C LEU A 244 12.56 -5.28 -17.97
N ARG A 245 13.50 -4.85 -17.14
CA ARG A 245 13.42 -4.99 -15.68
C ARG A 245 12.46 -3.92 -15.15
N VAL A 246 11.55 -4.29 -14.27
CA VAL A 246 10.56 -3.36 -13.70
C VAL A 246 10.53 -3.54 -12.19
N VAL A 247 10.87 -2.48 -11.46
CA VAL A 247 10.91 -2.50 -10.00
C VAL A 247 10.13 -1.31 -9.45
N ALA A 248 9.17 -1.58 -8.57
CA ALA A 248 8.45 -0.53 -7.87
C ALA A 248 9.15 -0.22 -6.53
N ILE A 249 9.30 1.05 -6.15
CA ILE A 249 9.89 1.47 -4.87
C ILE A 249 8.93 2.42 -4.17
N THR A 250 8.45 2.03 -2.98
CA THR A 250 7.34 2.70 -2.28
C THR A 250 7.64 2.94 -0.80
N GLY A 251 6.96 3.93 -0.21
CA GLY A 251 6.89 4.11 1.25
C GLY A 251 5.80 3.26 1.93
N ARG A 252 5.05 2.46 1.17
CA ARG A 252 4.03 1.55 1.71
C ARG A 252 4.64 0.34 2.43
N PRO A 253 3.90 -0.22 3.41
CA PRO A 253 4.37 -1.36 4.19
C PRO A 253 4.56 -2.62 3.37
N VAL A 254 5.31 -3.56 3.96
CA VAL A 254 5.35 -4.96 3.52
C VAL A 254 3.93 -5.54 3.40
N GLY A 255 3.10 -5.45 4.44
CA GLY A 255 1.78 -6.06 4.44
C GLY A 255 0.80 -5.49 3.39
N TRP A 256 0.96 -4.22 3.00
CA TRP A 256 0.20 -3.65 1.89
C TRP A 256 0.73 -4.13 0.54
N SER A 257 2.06 -4.24 0.42
CA SER A 257 2.74 -4.53 -0.84
C SER A 257 2.72 -6.02 -1.23
N GLU A 258 2.60 -6.93 -0.26
CA GLU A 258 2.63 -8.39 -0.47
C GLU A 258 1.64 -8.91 -1.54
N PRO A 259 0.34 -8.54 -1.53
CA PRO A 259 -0.60 -8.99 -2.56
C PRO A 259 -0.22 -8.52 -3.98
N PHE A 260 0.37 -7.32 -4.09
CA PHE A 260 0.72 -6.72 -5.38
C PHE A 260 2.02 -7.31 -5.94
N ALA A 261 2.99 -7.64 -5.08
CA ALA A 261 4.20 -8.33 -5.50
C ALA A 261 3.89 -9.71 -6.12
N ALA A 262 2.78 -10.33 -5.71
CA ALA A 262 2.30 -11.60 -6.27
C ALA A 262 1.48 -11.45 -7.55
N ALA A 263 0.84 -10.29 -7.77
CA ALA A 263 -0.16 -10.09 -8.83
C ALA A 263 0.32 -9.23 -9.99
N TRP A 264 1.21 -8.26 -9.75
CA TRP A 264 1.63 -7.32 -10.78
C TRP A 264 2.80 -7.89 -11.61
N PRO A 265 2.87 -7.56 -12.91
CA PRO A 265 3.97 -7.96 -13.78
C PRO A 265 5.20 -7.09 -13.48
N ILE A 266 5.94 -7.42 -12.42
CA ILE A 266 7.13 -6.70 -11.94
C ILE A 266 8.17 -7.70 -11.42
N ASP A 267 9.44 -7.29 -11.32
CA ASP A 267 10.52 -8.12 -10.77
C ASP A 267 10.61 -8.04 -9.25
N ALA A 268 10.29 -6.87 -8.66
CA ALA A 268 10.26 -6.66 -7.22
C ALA A 268 9.42 -5.43 -6.84
N ILE A 269 8.87 -5.46 -5.63
CA ILE A 269 8.47 -4.25 -4.90
C ILE A 269 9.47 -4.03 -3.78
N VAL A 270 10.15 -2.89 -3.79
CA VAL A 270 10.97 -2.42 -2.68
C VAL A 270 10.12 -1.52 -1.78
N ALA A 271 9.63 -2.09 -0.69
CA ALA A 271 8.75 -1.46 0.27
C ALA A 271 9.52 -0.64 1.33
N GLU A 272 8.77 0.16 2.09
CA GLU A 272 9.24 0.89 3.27
C GLU A 272 10.49 1.73 3.00
N ASN A 273 10.46 2.49 1.90
CA ASN A 273 11.52 3.41 1.46
C ASN A 273 12.89 2.73 1.32
N GLY A 274 12.95 1.56 0.69
CA GLY A 274 14.21 0.91 0.35
C GLY A 274 14.66 -0.21 1.29
N ALA A 275 13.89 -0.51 2.35
CA ALA A 275 14.35 -1.40 3.42
C ALA A 275 14.02 -2.89 3.20
N VAL A 276 12.98 -3.19 2.42
CA VAL A 276 12.49 -4.57 2.21
C VAL A 276 12.14 -4.79 0.76
N ALA A 277 12.62 -5.87 0.15
CA ALA A 277 12.24 -6.28 -1.19
C ALA A 277 11.30 -7.48 -1.12
N LEU A 278 10.16 -7.36 -1.82
CA LEU A 278 9.20 -8.41 -2.05
C LEU A 278 9.35 -8.90 -3.48
N LEU A 279 9.71 -10.17 -3.63
CA LEU A 279 9.86 -10.79 -4.94
C LEU A 279 8.61 -11.60 -5.26
N PRO A 280 8.16 -11.61 -6.54
CA PRO A 280 7.07 -12.46 -6.98
C PRO A 280 7.31 -13.92 -6.59
N PRO A 281 6.26 -14.67 -6.26
CA PRO A 281 6.37 -16.10 -6.02
C PRO A 281 6.94 -16.78 -7.28
N PRO A 282 7.79 -17.82 -7.13
CA PRO A 282 8.18 -18.63 -8.29
C PRO A 282 6.92 -19.22 -8.95
N PRO A 283 6.94 -19.47 -10.28
CA PRO A 283 5.80 -20.07 -10.96
C PRO A 283 5.46 -21.42 -10.34
N TRP A 284 4.17 -21.67 -10.12
CA TRP A 284 3.70 -22.97 -9.60
C TRP A 284 4.06 -24.08 -10.58
N ARG A 285 4.67 -25.15 -10.08
CA ARG A 285 5.05 -26.31 -10.89
C ARG A 285 4.19 -27.52 -10.50
N PRO A 286 3.78 -28.36 -11.48
CA PRO A 286 3.17 -29.64 -11.18
C PRO A 286 4.06 -30.46 -10.23
N GLY A 287 3.57 -30.72 -9.01
CA GLY A 287 4.32 -31.41 -7.95
C GLY A 287 4.65 -30.56 -6.71
N ASP A 288 4.45 -29.23 -6.77
CA ASP A 288 4.64 -28.36 -5.61
C ASP A 288 3.56 -28.64 -4.54
N MET A 289 3.99 -28.99 -3.32
CA MET A 289 3.09 -29.27 -2.18
C MET A 289 2.49 -28.01 -1.54
N GLN A 290 3.03 -26.83 -1.85
CA GLN A 290 2.59 -25.54 -1.31
C GLN A 290 2.50 -24.53 -2.45
N HIS A 291 1.50 -23.66 -2.42
CA HIS A 291 1.46 -22.51 -3.31
C HIS A 291 2.68 -21.61 -3.01
N PRO A 292 3.47 -21.26 -4.02
CA PRO A 292 4.62 -20.39 -3.82
C PRO A 292 4.16 -19.02 -3.33
N VAL A 293 4.83 -18.51 -2.32
CA VAL A 293 4.56 -17.20 -1.70
C VAL A 293 5.63 -16.19 -2.09
N ALA A 294 5.29 -14.91 -2.07
CA ALA A 294 6.27 -13.85 -2.28
C ALA A 294 7.40 -13.99 -1.25
N SER A 295 8.65 -13.88 -1.72
CA SER A 295 9.82 -13.96 -0.85
C SER A 295 10.23 -12.56 -0.39
N LYS A 296 10.68 -12.45 0.87
CA LYS A 296 11.10 -11.18 1.47
C LYS A 296 12.60 -11.17 1.68
N ARG A 297 13.26 -10.13 1.19
CA ARG A 297 14.66 -9.84 1.49
C ARG A 297 14.71 -8.53 2.29
N TYR A 298 15.58 -8.46 3.28
CA TYR A 298 15.69 -7.31 4.17
C TYR A 298 17.10 -6.73 4.08
N LEU A 299 17.19 -5.41 4.07
CA LEU A 299 18.48 -4.72 4.13
C LEU A 299 19.17 -4.91 5.48
N GLN A 300 18.38 -5.01 6.56
CA GLN A 300 18.85 -5.17 7.94
C GLN A 300 18.53 -6.57 8.47
N ASP A 301 19.42 -7.11 9.31
CA ASP A 301 19.20 -8.38 9.98
C ASP A 301 18.00 -8.34 10.94
N ALA A 302 17.48 -9.52 11.28
CA ALA A 302 16.25 -9.63 12.07
C ALA A 302 16.36 -9.04 13.50
N ALA A 303 17.53 -9.12 14.14
CA ALA A 303 17.71 -8.61 15.50
C ALA A 303 17.75 -7.07 15.51
N THR A 304 18.45 -6.49 14.53
CA THR A 304 18.47 -5.04 14.31
C THR A 304 17.07 -4.51 14.02
N ARG A 305 16.32 -5.17 13.12
CA ARG A 305 14.94 -4.79 12.80
C ARG A 305 14.02 -4.84 14.02
N ALA A 306 14.04 -5.94 14.78
CA ALA A 306 13.18 -6.07 15.97
C ALA A 306 13.44 -4.96 17.01
N THR A 307 14.73 -4.65 17.24
CA THR A 307 15.15 -3.60 18.19
C THR A 307 14.70 -2.21 17.71
N ARG A 308 14.95 -1.89 16.43
CA ARG A 308 14.56 -0.61 15.82
C ARG A 308 13.04 -0.46 15.80
N PHE A 309 12.31 -1.51 15.43
CA PHE A 309 10.85 -1.48 15.39
C PHE A 309 10.24 -1.19 16.76
N ALA A 310 10.73 -1.84 17.82
CA ALA A 310 10.28 -1.54 19.19
C ALA A 310 10.54 -0.08 19.59
N ARG A 311 11.66 0.51 19.15
CA ARG A 311 11.95 1.94 19.37
C ARG A 311 11.01 2.83 18.56
N MET A 312 10.78 2.54 17.29
CA MET A 312 9.86 3.31 16.44
C MET A 312 8.42 3.29 16.97
N GLN A 313 7.94 2.18 17.53
CA GLN A 313 6.61 2.14 18.15
C GLN A 313 6.46 3.12 19.33
N LYS A 314 7.54 3.39 20.08
CA LYS A 314 7.53 4.41 21.14
C LYS A 314 7.42 5.82 20.56
N VAL A 315 8.16 6.09 19.47
CA VAL A 315 8.10 7.37 18.76
C VAL A 315 6.72 7.59 18.15
N LEU A 316 6.12 6.56 17.55
CA LEU A 316 4.78 6.62 16.99
C LEU A 316 3.72 6.98 18.05
N ALA A 317 3.76 6.30 19.20
CA ALA A 317 2.87 6.60 20.32
C ALA A 317 3.10 8.02 20.89
N ARG A 318 4.35 8.50 20.86
CA ARG A 318 4.70 9.86 21.28
C ARG A 318 4.08 10.89 20.33
N ILE A 319 4.22 10.70 19.02
CA ILE A 319 3.64 11.59 17.99
C ILE A 319 2.12 11.70 18.15
N GLU A 320 1.42 10.58 18.27
CA GLU A 320 -0.05 10.57 18.40
C GLU A 320 -0.54 11.26 19.68
N ARG A 321 0.30 11.31 20.72
CA ARG A 321 0.02 11.98 21.99
C ARG A 321 0.33 13.48 21.94
N GLU A 322 1.45 13.86 21.33
CA GLU A 322 1.99 15.23 21.38
C GLU A 322 1.50 16.13 20.24
N ILE A 323 1.10 15.55 19.11
CA ILE A 323 0.71 16.31 17.91
C ILE A 323 -0.79 16.12 17.65
N PRO A 324 -1.64 17.11 17.99
CA PRO A 324 -3.08 17.01 17.77
C PRO A 324 -3.44 16.78 16.30
N GLY A 325 -4.25 15.76 16.06
CA GLY A 325 -4.67 15.36 14.72
C GLY A 325 -3.79 14.30 14.07
N ALA A 326 -2.52 14.16 14.48
CA ALA A 326 -1.65 13.12 13.93
C ALA A 326 -2.21 11.72 14.27
N ARG A 327 -2.27 10.86 13.25
CA ARG A 327 -2.73 9.48 13.35
C ARG A 327 -1.77 8.59 12.58
N ARG A 328 -1.41 7.45 13.14
CA ARG A 328 -0.69 6.43 12.36
C ARG A 328 -1.48 6.04 11.10
N ALA A 329 -0.76 5.69 10.05
CA ALA A 329 -1.33 5.14 8.83
C ALA A 329 -2.20 3.91 9.12
N THR A 330 -3.30 3.76 8.37
CA THR A 330 -4.25 2.64 8.55
C THR A 330 -3.61 1.29 8.25
N ASP A 331 -2.59 1.28 7.39
CA ASP A 331 -1.78 0.12 7.02
C ASP A 331 -0.63 -0.18 7.99
N SER A 332 -0.52 0.54 9.11
CA SER A 332 0.61 0.44 10.05
C SER A 332 0.82 -0.97 10.64
N ALA A 333 -0.22 -1.83 10.66
CA ALA A 333 -0.09 -3.21 11.13
C ALA A 333 0.82 -4.07 10.23
N GLY A 334 0.97 -3.69 8.96
CA GLY A 334 1.81 -4.37 7.99
C GLY A 334 3.24 -3.84 7.88
N ARG A 335 3.63 -2.84 8.69
CA ARG A 335 4.98 -2.23 8.67
C ARG A 335 5.96 -3.05 9.49
N GLU A 336 7.18 -3.23 8.98
CA GLU A 336 8.20 -4.04 9.63
C GLU A 336 9.51 -3.29 9.97
N THR A 337 9.81 -2.21 9.25
CA THR A 337 11.08 -1.49 9.26
C THR A 337 10.94 0.03 9.28
N ASP A 338 9.72 0.56 9.14
CA ASP A 338 9.39 1.97 9.34
C ASP A 338 8.09 2.17 10.17
N ILE A 339 7.75 3.42 10.42
CA ILE A 339 6.42 3.88 10.87
C ILE A 339 5.93 4.99 9.94
N ALA A 340 4.62 5.21 9.90
CA ALA A 340 4.04 6.31 9.13
C ALA A 340 2.89 7.00 9.87
N ILE A 341 2.82 8.32 9.70
CA ILE A 341 1.68 9.17 10.04
C ILE A 341 0.93 9.52 8.76
N ASP A 342 -0.38 9.35 8.77
CA ASP A 342 -1.28 9.75 7.69
C ASP A 342 -1.45 11.27 7.70
N HIS A 343 -1.19 11.90 6.55
CA HIS A 343 -1.40 13.34 6.36
C HIS A 343 -2.26 13.70 5.16
N SER A 344 -2.61 12.74 4.30
CA SER A 344 -3.40 13.02 3.10
C SER A 344 -4.24 11.85 2.57
N GLU A 345 -4.10 10.60 3.07
CA GLU A 345 -4.88 9.46 2.56
C GLU A 345 -6.23 9.34 3.27
N PHE A 346 -6.21 9.30 4.60
CA PHE A 346 -7.43 9.21 5.43
C PHE A 346 -7.48 10.30 6.52
N THR A 347 -6.34 10.89 6.86
CA THR A 347 -6.23 11.97 7.84
C THR A 347 -5.53 13.14 7.19
N HIS A 348 -6.16 14.32 7.15
CA HIS A 348 -5.51 15.52 6.63
C HIS A 348 -4.79 16.29 7.73
N LEU A 349 -3.49 16.52 7.54
CA LEU A 349 -2.70 17.42 8.37
C LEU A 349 -2.31 18.67 7.57
N ASP A 350 -2.29 19.82 8.22
CA ASP A 350 -1.71 21.03 7.64
C ASP A 350 -0.18 20.98 7.70
N GLU A 351 0.47 21.87 6.94
CA GLU A 351 1.93 21.92 6.80
C GLU A 351 2.64 22.04 8.15
N ALA A 352 2.13 22.89 9.06
CA ALA A 352 2.68 23.04 10.39
C ALA A 352 2.69 21.72 11.20
N ARG A 353 1.65 20.87 11.06
CA ARG A 353 1.60 19.56 11.72
C ARG A 353 2.49 18.54 11.01
N ILE A 354 2.58 18.56 9.68
CA ILE A 354 3.50 17.71 8.91
C ILE A 354 4.96 17.99 9.33
N ASP A 355 5.31 19.27 9.45
CA ASP A 355 6.62 19.72 9.92
C ASP A 355 6.88 19.30 11.36
N ALA A 356 5.88 19.45 12.25
CA ALA A 356 6.00 19.01 13.63
C ALA A 356 6.24 17.50 13.75
N VAL A 357 5.52 16.68 12.96
CA VAL A 357 5.72 15.22 12.94
C VAL A 357 7.12 14.88 12.47
N THR A 358 7.57 15.50 11.38
CA THR A 358 8.89 15.30 10.79
C THR A 358 10.00 15.73 11.74
N ALA A 359 9.85 16.89 12.40
CA ALA A 359 10.78 17.39 13.39
C ALA A 359 10.87 16.48 14.61
N LEU A 360 9.75 15.94 15.10
CA LEU A 360 9.73 15.00 16.23
C LEU A 360 10.45 13.69 15.87
N MET A 361 10.16 13.11 14.69
CA MET A 361 10.89 11.91 14.21
C MET A 361 12.40 12.17 14.14
N ARG A 362 12.82 13.30 13.57
CA ARG A 362 14.24 13.69 13.47
C ARG A 362 14.88 13.92 14.84
N ALA A 363 14.18 14.54 15.79
CA ALA A 363 14.64 14.74 17.15
C ALA A 363 14.85 13.41 17.91
N GLU A 364 14.09 12.38 17.55
CA GLU A 364 14.28 11.00 18.04
C GLU A 364 15.41 10.25 17.31
N GLY A 365 16.09 10.90 16.35
CA GLY A 365 17.20 10.34 15.57
C GLY A 365 16.75 9.44 14.42
N MET A 366 15.53 9.62 13.93
CA MET A 366 15.01 8.89 12.77
C MET A 366 15.25 9.68 11.48
N THR A 367 15.49 8.96 10.39
CA THR A 367 15.28 9.49 9.04
C THR A 367 13.78 9.67 8.86
N ALA A 368 13.36 10.81 8.29
CA ALA A 368 11.95 11.11 8.07
C ALA A 368 11.74 11.77 6.71
N THR A 369 10.77 11.26 5.95
CA THR A 369 10.40 11.73 4.62
C THR A 369 8.89 11.96 4.53
N VAL A 370 8.51 12.91 3.70
CA VAL A 370 7.11 13.21 3.38
C VAL A 370 6.86 12.72 1.95
N SER A 371 5.89 11.84 1.77
CA SER A 371 5.34 11.44 0.48
C SER A 371 4.01 12.16 0.21
N SER A 372 3.37 11.85 -0.91
CA SER A 372 2.03 12.34 -1.24
C SER A 372 0.95 12.01 -0.19
N ILE A 373 1.13 10.93 0.58
CA ILE A 373 0.11 10.43 1.51
C ILE A 373 0.57 10.26 2.97
N HIS A 374 1.87 10.06 3.20
CA HIS A 374 2.42 9.69 4.50
C HIS A 374 3.64 10.52 4.89
N VAL A 375 3.81 10.73 6.20
CA VAL A 375 5.10 11.10 6.80
C VAL A 375 5.70 9.81 7.34
N ASN A 376 6.70 9.27 6.65
CA ASN A 376 7.39 8.04 7.00
C ASN A 376 8.60 8.35 7.88
N GLY A 377 8.91 7.45 8.81
CA GLY A 377 10.14 7.54 9.58
C GLY A 377 10.73 6.18 9.97
N TRP A 378 12.06 6.08 9.93
CA TRP A 378 12.80 4.85 10.24
C TRP A 378 14.18 5.12 10.84
N TYR A 379 14.83 4.07 11.35
CA TYR A 379 16.24 4.12 11.73
C TYR A 379 17.08 3.44 10.65
N GLY A 380 18.08 4.17 10.14
CA GLY A 380 19.00 3.73 9.09
C GLY A 380 19.07 4.72 7.94
N ASP A 381 20.02 4.47 7.05
CA ASP A 381 20.35 5.37 5.93
C ASP A 381 19.67 4.95 4.62
N ASN A 382 18.71 4.01 4.69
CA ASN A 382 17.96 3.60 3.50
C ASN A 382 17.06 4.74 3.03
N ASP A 383 16.87 4.79 1.72
CA ASP A 383 15.99 5.66 0.96
C ASP A 383 15.65 4.93 -0.35
N LYS A 384 14.91 5.60 -1.26
CA LYS A 384 14.56 4.96 -2.54
C LYS A 384 15.78 4.63 -3.40
N LEU A 385 16.81 5.46 -3.39
CA LEU A 385 17.99 5.30 -4.25
C LEU A 385 18.91 4.18 -3.78
N SER A 386 19.23 4.16 -2.49
CA SER A 386 19.96 3.06 -1.85
C SER A 386 19.20 1.74 -1.95
N GLY A 387 17.86 1.76 -1.85
CA GLY A 387 17.00 0.60 -2.13
C GLY A 387 17.09 0.12 -3.58
N ALA A 388 17.10 1.04 -4.54
CA ALA A 388 17.29 0.75 -5.97
C ALA A 388 18.67 0.12 -6.24
N ARG A 389 19.73 0.69 -5.67
CA ARG A 389 21.10 0.15 -5.76
C ARG A 389 21.17 -1.26 -5.18
N TRP A 390 20.59 -1.45 -3.99
CA TRP A 390 20.59 -2.72 -3.29
C TRP A 390 19.87 -3.80 -4.10
N ILE A 391 18.67 -3.53 -4.60
CA ILE A 391 17.89 -4.55 -5.31
C ILE A 391 18.49 -4.92 -6.67
N VAL A 392 19.14 -3.98 -7.36
CA VAL A 392 19.82 -4.27 -8.63
C VAL A 392 20.97 -5.24 -8.44
N ARG A 393 21.79 -5.01 -7.40
CA ARG A 393 22.85 -5.94 -7.02
C ARG A 393 22.26 -7.30 -6.62
N GLU A 394 21.20 -7.29 -5.82
CA GLU A 394 20.60 -8.49 -5.25
C GLU A 394 19.94 -9.42 -6.29
N LEU A 395 19.38 -8.86 -7.36
CA LEU A 395 18.68 -9.63 -8.40
C LEU A 395 19.54 -9.94 -9.62
N TRP A 396 20.50 -9.08 -9.95
CA TRP A 396 21.22 -9.17 -11.22
C TRP A 396 22.74 -9.07 -11.09
N ASP A 397 23.29 -9.05 -9.87
CA ASP A 397 24.71 -8.84 -9.60
C ASP A 397 25.26 -7.57 -10.29
N GLY A 398 24.38 -6.60 -10.52
CA GLY A 398 24.67 -5.38 -11.25
C GLY A 398 25.09 -4.22 -10.34
N SER A 399 25.72 -3.22 -10.93
CA SER A 399 26.01 -1.93 -10.29
C SER A 399 25.11 -0.85 -10.89
N LEU A 400 24.08 -0.43 -10.14
CA LEU A 400 23.17 0.61 -10.62
C LEU A 400 23.92 1.92 -10.93
N ASP A 401 24.95 2.28 -10.16
CA ASP A 401 25.73 3.50 -10.40
C ASP A 401 26.48 3.45 -11.74
N ALA A 402 26.91 2.26 -12.19
CA ALA A 402 27.58 2.08 -13.48
C ALA A 402 26.61 2.01 -14.67
N GLU A 403 25.31 1.82 -14.41
CA GLU A 403 24.29 1.59 -15.43
C GLU A 403 23.17 2.63 -15.36
N MET A 404 23.33 3.71 -14.58
CA MET A 404 22.25 4.65 -14.23
C MET A 404 21.57 5.26 -15.47
N ASP A 405 22.33 5.49 -16.54
CA ASP A 405 21.85 5.98 -17.84
C ASP A 405 20.99 4.98 -18.61
N ARG A 406 21.07 3.69 -18.25
CA ARG A 406 20.27 2.59 -18.80
C ARG A 406 19.03 2.29 -17.97
N TRP A 407 18.75 3.09 -16.95
CA TRP A 407 17.52 3.00 -16.17
C TRP A 407 16.73 4.30 -16.28
N ALA A 408 15.40 4.16 -16.28
CA ALA A 408 14.48 5.27 -16.12
C ALA A 408 13.82 5.19 -14.74
N TYR A 409 13.46 6.34 -14.20
CA TYR A 409 12.71 6.45 -12.95
C TYR A 409 11.45 7.28 -13.14
N VAL A 410 10.30 6.80 -12.68
CA VAL A 410 9.02 7.52 -12.71
C VAL A 410 8.52 7.75 -11.29
N GLY A 411 8.17 8.99 -10.92
CA GLY A 411 7.66 9.33 -9.59
C GLY A 411 6.80 10.60 -9.58
N ASP A 412 6.33 11.01 -8.40
CA ASP A 412 5.39 12.12 -8.26
C ASP A 412 5.69 13.09 -7.11
N SER A 413 6.49 12.75 -6.10
CA SER A 413 6.47 13.50 -4.83
C SER A 413 7.84 13.72 -4.19
N THR A 414 7.85 14.40 -3.03
CA THR A 414 9.08 14.88 -2.38
C THR A 414 10.04 13.79 -1.92
N ASN A 415 9.54 12.58 -1.64
CA ASN A 415 10.40 11.42 -1.33
C ASN A 415 11.06 10.80 -2.58
N ASP A 416 10.71 11.28 -3.77
CA ASP A 416 11.30 10.87 -5.04
C ASP A 416 12.47 11.75 -5.49
N GLN A 417 12.70 12.88 -4.82
CA GLN A 417 13.72 13.86 -5.23
C GLN A 417 15.14 13.27 -5.31
N VAL A 418 15.47 12.29 -4.47
CA VAL A 418 16.77 11.59 -4.52
C VAL A 418 16.90 10.76 -5.80
N MET A 419 15.80 10.24 -6.31
CA MET A 419 15.74 9.55 -7.61
C MET A 419 15.78 10.58 -8.75
N PHE A 420 15.05 11.69 -8.64
CA PHE A 420 15.08 12.77 -9.63
C PHE A 420 16.49 13.35 -9.82
N GLY A 421 17.24 13.54 -8.73
CA GLY A 421 18.62 14.02 -8.78
C GLY A 421 19.62 12.99 -9.31
N ALA A 422 19.36 11.69 -9.13
CA ALA A 422 20.29 10.63 -9.52
C ALA A 422 20.14 10.15 -10.97
N PHE A 423 18.91 10.10 -11.50
CA PHE A 423 18.65 9.53 -12.82
C PHE A 423 18.63 10.61 -13.90
N ALA A 424 19.48 10.46 -14.93
CA ALA A 424 19.40 11.28 -16.13
C ALA A 424 18.06 11.10 -16.87
N ASN A 425 17.43 9.93 -16.72
CA ASN A 425 16.11 9.60 -17.23
C ASN A 425 15.05 9.63 -16.11
N ALA A 426 15.03 10.70 -15.32
CA ALA A 426 14.01 10.93 -14.30
C ALA A 426 12.76 11.58 -14.93
N ILE A 427 11.60 10.98 -14.70
CA ILE A 427 10.30 11.42 -15.19
C ILE A 427 9.36 11.67 -14.01
N GLY A 428 8.75 12.85 -13.96
CA GLY A 428 7.63 13.16 -13.08
C GLY A 428 6.32 12.89 -13.80
N VAL A 429 5.35 12.26 -13.13
CA VAL A 429 3.95 12.30 -13.60
C VAL A 429 3.37 13.70 -13.37
N ALA A 430 2.35 14.14 -14.13
CA ALA A 430 1.95 15.56 -14.15
C ALA A 430 1.58 16.14 -12.77
N ASN A 431 1.04 15.32 -11.86
CA ASN A 431 0.74 15.70 -10.47
C ASN A 431 1.98 15.96 -9.60
N VAL A 432 3.21 15.81 -10.13
CA VAL A 432 4.44 16.30 -9.50
C VAL A 432 4.46 17.83 -9.37
N ALA A 433 3.70 18.53 -10.21
CA ALA A 433 3.61 20.00 -10.22
C ALA A 433 3.30 20.58 -8.83
N ARG A 434 2.44 19.92 -8.05
CA ARG A 434 2.07 20.34 -6.68
C ARG A 434 3.24 20.33 -5.69
N PHE A 435 4.30 19.59 -5.98
CA PHE A 435 5.48 19.48 -5.13
C PHE A 435 6.70 20.24 -5.65
N VAL A 436 6.66 20.77 -6.88
CA VAL A 436 7.77 21.54 -7.48
C VAL A 436 8.32 22.63 -6.55
N PRO A 437 7.50 23.44 -5.84
CA PRO A 437 8.02 24.44 -4.91
C PRO A 437 8.80 23.87 -3.72
N LYS A 438 8.65 22.57 -3.43
CA LYS A 438 9.28 21.85 -2.30
C LYS A 438 10.41 20.91 -2.73
N LEU A 439 10.67 20.78 -4.04
CA LEU A 439 11.69 19.88 -4.58
C LEU A 439 13.02 20.61 -4.76
N ALA A 440 14.08 20.09 -4.14
CA ALA A 440 15.45 20.52 -4.43
C ALA A 440 15.97 19.97 -5.77
N HIS A 441 15.50 18.78 -6.15
CA HIS A 441 15.82 18.14 -7.41
C HIS A 441 14.53 17.85 -8.18
N LEU A 442 14.38 18.51 -9.32
CA LEU A 442 13.24 18.32 -10.22
C LEU A 442 13.47 17.11 -11.13
N PRO A 443 12.40 16.39 -11.55
CA PRO A 443 12.52 15.42 -12.61
C PRO A 443 12.97 16.11 -13.90
N ARG A 444 13.75 15.40 -14.73
CA ARG A 444 14.22 15.98 -16.01
C ARG A 444 13.08 16.13 -16.99
N TYR A 445 12.19 15.15 -17.04
CA TYR A 445 11.04 15.13 -17.92
C TYR A 445 9.73 15.09 -17.12
N VAL A 446 8.65 15.61 -17.70
CA VAL A 446 7.30 15.54 -17.12
C VAL A 446 6.30 15.04 -18.16
N THR A 447 5.43 14.12 -17.76
CA THR A 447 4.34 13.62 -18.61
C THR A 447 3.19 14.61 -18.69
N GLN A 448 2.29 14.45 -19.67
CA GLN A 448 1.04 15.21 -19.69
C GLN A 448 0.00 14.58 -18.75
N GLY A 449 -0.04 13.25 -18.69
CA GLY A 449 -0.95 12.52 -17.80
C GLY A 449 -0.50 12.58 -16.33
N GLU A 450 -1.46 12.60 -15.42
CA GLU A 450 -1.23 12.39 -13.98
C GLU A 450 -1.26 10.90 -13.65
N ARG A 451 -0.63 10.52 -12.53
CA ARG A 451 -0.75 9.19 -11.92
C ARG A 451 -0.54 8.08 -12.95
N GLY A 452 -1.38 7.04 -12.90
CA GLY A 452 -1.27 5.88 -13.78
C GLY A 452 -1.30 6.21 -15.28
N ALA A 453 -2.02 7.26 -15.69
CA ALA A 453 -2.03 7.73 -17.07
C ALA A 453 -0.67 8.32 -17.49
N GLY A 454 -0.03 9.08 -16.60
CA GLY A 454 1.33 9.57 -16.76
C GLY A 454 2.35 8.43 -16.83
N PHE A 455 2.26 7.45 -15.93
CA PHE A 455 3.12 6.27 -15.99
C PHE A 455 2.96 5.51 -17.32
N ALA A 456 1.72 5.30 -17.78
CA ALA A 456 1.45 4.65 -19.06
C ALA A 456 1.99 5.45 -20.25
N GLU A 457 1.98 6.79 -20.18
CA GLU A 457 2.62 7.67 -21.17
C GLU A 457 4.14 7.48 -21.21
N ALA A 458 4.79 7.48 -20.05
CA ALA A 458 6.23 7.23 -19.94
C ALA A 458 6.61 5.84 -20.48
N ALA A 459 5.84 4.81 -20.14
CA ALA A 459 6.04 3.45 -20.63
C ALA A 459 5.89 3.38 -22.17
N ARG A 460 4.86 4.01 -22.75
CA ARG A 460 4.72 4.10 -24.21
C ARG A 460 5.91 4.79 -24.86
N ALA A 461 6.44 5.86 -24.26
CA ALA A 461 7.62 6.56 -24.78
C ALA A 461 8.86 5.65 -24.80
N VAL A 462 9.06 4.84 -23.75
CA VAL A 462 10.13 3.82 -23.69
C VAL A 462 9.95 2.76 -24.77
N LEU A 463 8.74 2.21 -24.90
CA LEU A 463 8.43 1.13 -25.83
C LEU A 463 8.52 1.57 -27.29
N ALA A 464 8.10 2.80 -27.61
CA ALA A 464 8.16 3.35 -28.97
C ALA A 464 9.61 3.52 -29.50
N ALA A 465 10.60 3.49 -28.63
CA ALA A 465 12.01 3.59 -29.01
C ALA A 465 12.63 2.23 -29.40
N ARG A 466 11.94 1.11 -29.12
CA ARG A 466 12.48 -0.26 -29.24
C ARG A 466 12.30 -0.90 -30.60
#